data_AF-A0A834MM77-F1
#
_entry.id   AF-A0A834MM77-F1
#
_cell.length_a   1.000
_cell.length_b   1.000
_cell.length_c   1.000
_cell.angle_alpha   90.00
_cell.angle_beta   90.00
_cell.angle_gamma   90.00
#
_symmetry.space_group_name_H-M   'P 1'
#
loop_
_entity.id
_entity.type
_entity.pdbx_description
1 polymer ?
#
loop_
_entity_poly.entity_id
_entity_poly.type
_entity_poly.pdbx_seq_one_letter_code
_entity_poly.pdbx_strand_id
1 'polypeptide(L)'
;MESYNKETDVHLKSILSSPLKCVPAVPVPDWNPSPSFTLSNAISPAQAKTNSSLLTVTIPGAVAGEPHTNITLQNCVATVDLHTNLDLTKINAKTRNSEYNPSRFNGIIMRLREPRSTALIFRSGKIVCTGARNEHDALLSSKKFARIIQKLGFNIQFANFKVQNLVATCDLRFPIKLENLNHLHGQFSSYEPELFPGLVYRLVKPKLVLLIFVNGKIVFTGAKSREEIKEALETIYPVLRSFRKN
;
A
#
# COMPACT_ATOMS: atom_id res chain seq x y z
N MET A 1 36.35 1.42 -3.22
CA MET A 1 35.14 0.60 -2.94
C MET A 1 34.08 1.35 -2.12
N GLU A 2 34.43 2.25 -1.20
CA GLU A 2 33.45 3.00 -0.39
C GLU A 2 32.58 4.00 -1.17
N SER A 3 33.09 4.61 -2.24
CA SER A 3 32.37 5.64 -3.00
C SER A 3 31.11 5.12 -3.70
N TYR A 4 31.15 3.88 -4.18
CA TYR A 4 30.04 3.26 -4.92
C TYR A 4 28.90 2.78 -3.99
N ASN A 5 29.25 2.27 -2.80
CA ASN A 5 28.24 1.93 -1.79
C ASN A 5 27.47 3.17 -1.32
N LYS A 6 28.17 4.31 -1.18
CA LYS A 6 27.52 5.61 -0.89
C LYS A 6 26.51 6.00 -1.98
N GLU A 7 26.83 5.80 -3.26
CA GLU A 7 25.93 6.16 -4.37
C GLU A 7 24.67 5.28 -4.41
N THR A 8 24.81 3.96 -4.20
CA THR A 8 23.64 3.07 -4.07
C THR A 8 22.78 3.40 -2.85
N ASP A 9 23.40 3.82 -1.74
CA ASP A 9 22.69 4.20 -0.52
C ASP A 9 22.02 5.57 -0.65
N VAL A 10 22.61 6.52 -1.38
CA VAL A 10 21.98 7.80 -1.72
C VAL A 10 20.78 7.57 -2.62
N HIS A 11 20.88 6.70 -3.63
CA HIS A 11 19.76 6.36 -4.50
C HIS A 11 18.66 5.60 -3.76
N LEU A 12 19.02 4.65 -2.88
CA LEU A 12 18.06 3.94 -2.03
C LEU A 12 17.38 4.90 -1.04
N LYS A 13 18.16 5.79 -0.41
CA LYS A 13 17.60 6.85 0.44
C LYS A 13 16.66 7.72 -0.36
N SER A 14 17.01 8.14 -1.58
CA SER A 14 16.13 8.88 -2.47
C SER A 14 14.83 8.11 -2.76
N ILE A 15 14.88 6.82 -3.07
CA ILE A 15 13.67 6.00 -3.30
C ILE A 15 12.80 5.88 -2.04
N LEU A 16 13.41 5.77 -0.86
CA LEU A 16 12.71 5.63 0.42
C LEU A 16 12.27 6.98 1.02
N SER A 17 12.94 8.09 0.68
CA SER A 17 12.72 9.43 1.23
C SER A 17 11.97 10.35 0.28
N SER A 18 11.89 9.99 -1.01
CA SER A 18 11.03 10.69 -1.96
C SER A 18 9.59 10.55 -1.43
N PRO A 19 8.90 11.67 -1.10
CA PRO A 19 7.45 11.61 -1.08
C PRO A 19 7.05 11.12 -2.46
N LEU A 20 6.09 10.20 -2.54
CA LEU A 20 5.52 9.71 -3.80
C LEU A 20 5.13 10.91 -4.69
N LYS A 21 6.06 11.42 -5.50
CA LYS A 21 5.77 12.32 -6.62
C LYS A 21 5.19 11.38 -7.66
N CYS A 22 3.87 11.50 -7.86
CA CYS A 22 2.96 10.43 -8.26
C CYS A 22 2.77 9.38 -7.15
N VAL A 23 1.69 9.56 -6.39
CA VAL A 23 0.90 8.41 -5.92
C VAL A 23 0.65 7.56 -7.18
N PRO A 24 1.21 6.34 -7.33
CA PRO A 24 0.59 5.41 -8.27
C PRO A 24 -0.86 5.32 -7.82
N ALA A 25 -1.81 5.55 -8.73
CA ALA A 25 -3.23 5.55 -8.43
C ALA A 25 -3.51 4.44 -7.41
N VAL A 26 -3.84 4.84 -6.18
CA VAL A 26 -4.55 3.93 -5.29
C VAL A 26 -5.72 3.49 -6.15
N PRO A 27 -5.94 2.18 -6.40
CA PRO A 27 -7.14 1.75 -7.07
C PRO A 27 -8.29 2.31 -6.23
N VAL A 28 -8.91 3.37 -6.72
CA VAL A 28 -10.14 3.86 -6.16
C VAL A 28 -11.10 2.69 -6.38
N PRO A 29 -11.70 2.10 -5.34
CA PRO A 29 -12.74 1.12 -5.58
C PRO A 29 -13.79 1.81 -6.45
N ASP A 30 -14.11 1.23 -7.61
CA ASP A 30 -15.13 1.79 -8.51
C ASP A 30 -16.48 1.76 -7.79
N TRP A 31 -16.93 2.92 -7.31
CA TRP A 31 -18.29 3.11 -6.81
C TRP A 31 -19.03 3.99 -7.82
N ASN A 32 -19.54 3.37 -8.88
CA ASN A 32 -20.49 4.03 -9.77
C ASN A 32 -21.89 3.43 -9.54
N PRO A 33 -22.91 4.23 -9.22
CA PRO A 33 -24.28 3.77 -9.14
C PRO A 33 -24.84 3.56 -10.54
N SER A 34 -25.39 2.37 -10.80
CA SER A 34 -26.05 2.03 -12.06
C SER A 34 -27.29 2.93 -12.30
N PRO A 35 -27.61 3.32 -13.54
CA PRO A 35 -28.85 4.01 -13.84
C PRO A 35 -30.03 3.04 -13.83
N SER A 36 -31.17 3.51 -13.35
CA SER A 36 -32.45 2.83 -13.31
C SER A 36 -32.97 2.50 -14.72
N PHE A 37 -33.42 1.26 -14.93
CA PHE A 37 -34.20 0.87 -16.11
C PHE A 37 -35.56 0.30 -15.72
N THR A 38 -36.55 0.76 -16.47
CA THR A 38 -37.99 0.53 -16.41
C THR A 38 -38.37 -0.90 -16.79
N LEU A 39 -39.39 -1.46 -16.12
CA LEU A 39 -40.00 -2.76 -16.44
C LEU A 39 -40.73 -2.73 -17.79
N SER A 40 -40.54 -3.78 -18.60
CA SER A 40 -41.58 -4.32 -19.48
C SER A 40 -41.39 -5.83 -19.70
N ASN A 41 -42.53 -6.55 -19.69
CA ASN A 41 -42.70 -8.00 -19.75
C ASN A 41 -42.43 -8.59 -21.14
N ALA A 42 -41.90 -9.82 -21.20
CA ALA A 42 -42.35 -10.88 -22.13
C ALA A 42 -41.67 -12.24 -21.82
N ILE A 43 -42.43 -13.31 -22.08
CA ILE A 43 -42.23 -14.72 -21.69
C ILE A 43 -41.62 -15.54 -22.84
N SER A 44 -40.67 -16.45 -22.57
CA SER A 44 -40.66 -17.89 -22.97
C SER A 44 -39.25 -18.54 -22.95
N PRO A 45 -39.12 -19.87 -22.79
CA PRO A 45 -37.92 -20.51 -22.23
C PRO A 45 -37.16 -21.43 -23.22
N ALA A 46 -35.82 -21.51 -23.10
CA ALA A 46 -35.04 -22.72 -23.42
C ALA A 46 -33.53 -22.59 -23.04
N GLN A 47 -33.10 -23.49 -22.15
CA GLN A 47 -31.79 -24.17 -22.05
C GLN A 47 -30.46 -23.41 -22.25
N ALA A 48 -29.67 -23.28 -21.18
CA ALA A 48 -28.25 -23.66 -21.16
C ALA A 48 -27.71 -23.74 -19.73
N LYS A 49 -26.86 -24.75 -19.50
CA LYS A 49 -26.27 -25.14 -18.21
C LYS A 49 -25.21 -24.13 -17.75
N THR A 50 -25.27 -23.73 -16.49
CA THR A 50 -24.16 -23.06 -15.79
C THR A 50 -24.16 -23.47 -14.31
N ASN A 51 -23.07 -24.13 -13.91
CA ASN A 51 -22.74 -24.34 -12.51
C ASN A 51 -22.33 -22.99 -11.91
N SER A 52 -23.18 -22.40 -11.08
CA SER A 52 -22.78 -21.39 -10.11
C SER A 52 -23.29 -21.81 -8.74
N SER A 53 -22.35 -22.12 -7.85
CA SER A 53 -22.62 -22.28 -6.43
C SER A 53 -23.09 -20.94 -5.88
N LEU A 54 -24.40 -20.84 -5.66
CA LEU A 54 -25.06 -19.84 -4.83
C LEU A 54 -24.39 -19.86 -3.45
N LEU A 55 -23.57 -18.85 -3.16
CA LEU A 55 -23.19 -18.53 -1.79
C LEU A 55 -24.30 -17.65 -1.20
N THR A 56 -25.08 -18.28 -0.34
CA THR A 56 -26.04 -17.70 0.58
C THR A 56 -25.47 -16.43 1.24
N VAL A 57 -26.22 -15.33 1.12
CA VAL A 57 -25.98 -14.09 1.86
C VAL A 57 -26.31 -14.36 3.32
N THR A 58 -25.28 -14.65 4.11
CA THR A 58 -25.38 -14.57 5.56
C THR A 58 -25.12 -13.11 5.96
N ILE A 59 -26.17 -12.46 6.46
CA ILE A 59 -26.05 -11.26 7.27
C ILE A 59 -25.61 -11.73 8.66
N PRO A 60 -24.48 -11.25 9.20
CA PRO A 60 -24.41 -10.98 10.61
C PRO A 60 -24.42 -9.47 10.78
N GLY A 61 -25.41 -8.98 11.52
CA GLY A 61 -25.43 -7.63 12.05
C GLY A 61 -24.05 -7.31 12.62
N ALA A 62 -23.32 -6.44 11.91
CA ALA A 62 -22.19 -5.77 12.51
C ALA A 62 -22.80 -4.82 13.53
N VAL A 63 -22.82 -5.28 14.78
CA VAL A 63 -22.79 -4.42 15.96
C VAL A 63 -21.95 -3.21 15.62
N ALA A 64 -22.44 -2.01 15.93
CA ALA A 64 -21.74 -0.75 15.74
C ALA A 64 -20.32 -0.86 16.32
N GLY A 65 -19.38 -1.30 15.49
CA GLY A 65 -18.01 -1.53 15.91
C GLY A 65 -17.37 -0.19 16.11
N GLU A 66 -16.79 0.01 17.28
CA GLU A 66 -15.89 1.13 17.56
C GLU A 66 -14.95 1.34 16.35
N PRO A 67 -14.71 2.60 15.91
CA PRO A 67 -13.96 2.95 14.69
C PRO A 67 -12.59 2.25 14.60
N HIS A 68 -12.00 1.92 15.75
CA HIS A 68 -10.77 1.16 15.95
C HIS A 68 -10.74 -0.23 15.28
N THR A 69 -11.89 -0.78 14.90
CA THR A 69 -12.00 -2.14 14.33
C THR A 69 -11.98 -2.21 12.80
N ASN A 70 -12.11 -1.10 12.08
CA ASN A 70 -12.20 -1.08 10.61
C ASN A 70 -10.87 -0.77 9.89
N ILE A 71 -9.71 -0.92 10.55
CA ILE A 71 -8.40 -0.68 9.92
C ILE A 71 -8.03 -1.89 9.05
N THR A 72 -7.77 -1.63 7.77
CA THR A 72 -7.37 -2.63 6.79
C THR A 72 -6.02 -2.26 6.17
N LEU A 73 -5.03 -3.15 6.30
CA LEU A 73 -3.74 -2.94 5.63
C LEU A 73 -3.88 -3.19 4.13
N GLN A 74 -3.35 -2.26 3.33
CA GLN A 74 -3.42 -2.30 1.87
C GLN A 74 -2.06 -2.62 1.26
N ASN A 75 -0.98 -2.09 1.83
CA ASN A 75 0.36 -2.29 1.30
C ASN A 75 1.41 -2.21 2.41
N CYS A 76 2.47 -3.00 2.24
CA CYS A 76 3.65 -3.01 3.09
C CYS A 76 4.89 -2.94 2.20
N VAL A 77 5.75 -1.98 2.50
CA VAL A 77 7.09 -1.84 1.92
C VAL A 77 8.10 -2.22 2.99
N ALA A 78 8.98 -3.17 2.66
CA ALA A 78 10.04 -3.62 3.53
C ALA A 78 11.38 -3.63 2.81
N THR A 79 12.45 -3.51 3.59
CA THR A 79 13.82 -3.66 3.10
C THR A 79 14.51 -4.82 3.80
N VAL A 80 15.44 -5.45 3.12
CA VAL A 80 16.35 -6.44 3.69
C VAL A 80 17.73 -6.27 3.07
N ASP A 81 18.76 -6.64 3.81
CA ASP A 81 20.15 -6.64 3.37
C ASP A 81 20.66 -8.08 3.27
N LEU A 82 21.22 -8.44 2.10
CA LEU A 82 21.84 -9.73 1.86
C LEU A 82 23.33 -9.80 2.22
N HIS A 83 23.96 -8.67 2.57
CA HIS A 83 25.38 -8.54 2.92
C HIS A 83 26.33 -9.16 1.88
N THR A 84 26.00 -9.03 0.60
CA THR A 84 26.78 -9.64 -0.49
C THR A 84 26.63 -8.83 -1.75
N ASN A 85 27.73 -8.60 -2.46
CA ASN A 85 27.69 -7.98 -3.77
C ASN A 85 27.09 -8.92 -4.80
N LEU A 86 26.08 -8.43 -5.52
CA LEU A 86 25.32 -9.20 -6.49
C LEU A 86 25.69 -8.80 -7.91
N ASP A 87 26.01 -9.79 -8.73
CA ASP A 87 26.20 -9.60 -10.16
C ASP A 87 24.82 -9.62 -10.84
N LEU A 88 24.29 -8.41 -11.08
CA LEU A 88 22.93 -8.24 -11.57
C LEU A 88 22.74 -8.85 -12.97
N THR A 89 23.75 -8.77 -13.84
CA THR A 89 23.69 -9.37 -15.17
C THR A 89 23.55 -10.89 -15.09
N LYS A 90 24.31 -11.53 -14.18
CA LYS A 90 24.19 -12.99 -13.95
C LYS A 90 22.84 -13.38 -13.37
N ILE A 91 22.30 -12.60 -12.45
CA ILE A 91 20.97 -12.87 -11.88
C ILE A 91 19.90 -12.79 -12.97
N ASN A 92 19.93 -11.73 -13.79
CA ASN A 92 18.96 -11.53 -14.86
C ASN A 92 19.05 -12.64 -15.93
N ALA A 93 20.25 -13.05 -16.31
CA ALA A 93 20.44 -14.15 -17.27
C ALA A 93 19.89 -15.50 -16.77
N LYS A 94 19.93 -15.74 -15.45
CA LYS A 94 19.52 -17.00 -14.84
C LYS A 94 18.08 -17.01 -14.33
N THR A 95 17.37 -15.88 -14.35
CA THR A 95 16.00 -15.79 -13.84
C THR A 95 15.03 -15.29 -14.92
N ARG A 96 13.89 -15.97 -15.07
CA ARG A 96 12.89 -15.65 -16.10
C ARG A 96 11.94 -14.51 -15.70
N ASN A 97 11.79 -14.26 -14.40
CA ASN A 97 10.87 -13.28 -13.84
C ASN A 97 11.61 -12.03 -13.33
N SER A 98 12.70 -11.67 -14.01
CA SER A 98 13.50 -10.49 -13.70
C SER A 98 13.61 -9.58 -14.91
N GLU A 99 13.63 -8.28 -14.65
CA GLU A 99 13.87 -7.23 -15.63
C GLU A 99 15.10 -6.43 -15.18
N TYR A 100 16.10 -6.29 -16.05
CA TYR A 100 17.30 -5.50 -15.79
C TYR A 100 17.58 -4.55 -16.97
N ASN A 101 17.51 -3.25 -16.72
CA ASN A 101 17.90 -2.22 -17.67
C ASN A 101 18.61 -1.08 -16.90
N PRO A 102 19.96 -1.08 -16.84
CA PRO A 102 20.72 -0.09 -16.05
C PRO A 102 20.52 1.36 -16.52
N SER A 103 20.20 1.58 -17.80
CA SER A 103 19.88 2.92 -18.32
C SER A 103 18.58 3.48 -17.74
N ARG A 104 17.64 2.60 -17.36
CA ARG A 104 16.36 2.98 -16.75
C ARG A 104 16.39 2.95 -15.23
N PHE A 105 17.06 1.94 -14.66
CA PHE A 105 17.07 1.70 -13.23
C PHE A 105 18.31 0.90 -12.82
N ASN A 106 19.04 1.40 -11.81
CA ASN A 106 20.26 0.80 -11.27
C ASN A 106 20.01 -0.40 -10.35
N GLY A 107 19.15 -1.33 -10.77
CA GLY A 107 18.79 -2.53 -10.02
C GLY A 107 17.99 -3.51 -10.87
N ILE A 108 17.76 -4.71 -10.34
CA ILE A 108 16.87 -5.70 -10.94
C ILE A 108 15.48 -5.55 -10.36
N ILE A 109 14.47 -5.61 -11.21
CA ILE A 109 13.08 -5.76 -10.80
C ILE A 109 12.74 -7.24 -10.89
N MET A 110 12.39 -7.87 -9.78
CA MET A 110 11.99 -9.29 -9.73
C MET A 110 10.58 -9.41 -9.18
N ARG A 111 9.74 -10.26 -9.77
CA ARG A 111 8.32 -10.39 -9.39
C ARG A 111 7.99 -11.81 -8.90
N LEU A 112 7.19 -11.87 -7.84
CA LEU A 112 6.59 -13.10 -7.32
C LEU A 112 5.07 -13.05 -7.43
N ARG A 113 4.45 -14.19 -7.72
CA ARG A 113 2.99 -14.34 -7.75
C ARG A 113 2.39 -14.53 -6.38
N GLU A 114 3.08 -15.25 -5.49
CA GLU A 114 2.57 -15.60 -4.16
C GLU A 114 3.66 -15.53 -3.07
N PRO A 115 3.52 -14.65 -2.07
CA PRO A 115 2.63 -13.49 -2.07
C PRO A 115 2.94 -12.56 -3.26
N ARG A 116 1.90 -11.94 -3.84
CA ARG A 116 2.08 -11.02 -4.97
C ARG A 116 2.96 -9.87 -4.52
N SER A 117 4.19 -9.81 -5.04
CA SER A 117 5.20 -8.89 -4.56
C SER A 117 6.22 -8.59 -5.64
N THR A 118 6.84 -7.41 -5.56
CA THR A 118 7.92 -6.99 -6.43
C THR A 118 9.11 -6.58 -5.58
N ALA A 119 10.27 -7.17 -5.87
CA ALA A 119 11.54 -6.80 -5.28
C ALA A 119 12.35 -5.93 -6.24
N LEU A 120 12.93 -4.87 -5.69
CA LEU A 120 14.00 -4.10 -6.30
C LEU A 120 15.31 -4.55 -5.65
N ILE A 121 16.16 -5.23 -6.42
CA ILE A 121 17.41 -5.83 -5.94
C ILE A 121 18.58 -4.99 -6.47
N PHE A 122 19.41 -4.48 -5.57
CA PHE A 122 20.55 -3.65 -5.90
C PHE A 122 21.85 -4.46 -5.89
N ARG A 123 22.87 -3.96 -6.60
CA ARG A 123 24.21 -4.58 -6.64
C ARG A 123 24.81 -4.74 -5.24
N SER A 124 24.50 -3.84 -4.32
CA SER A 124 24.96 -3.87 -2.91
C SER A 124 24.40 -5.04 -2.09
N GLY A 125 23.42 -5.78 -2.61
CA GLY A 125 22.72 -6.83 -1.85
C GLY A 125 21.50 -6.32 -1.10
N LYS A 126 21.22 -5.02 -1.13
CA LYS A 126 19.98 -4.46 -0.58
C LYS A 126 18.79 -4.82 -1.47
N ILE A 127 17.69 -5.17 -0.83
CA ILE A 127 16.43 -5.49 -1.48
C ILE A 127 15.33 -4.60 -0.89
N VAL A 128 14.54 -3.98 -1.77
CA VAL A 128 13.28 -3.31 -1.41
C VAL A 128 12.13 -4.19 -1.89
N CYS A 129 11.35 -4.73 -0.97
CA CYS A 129 10.16 -5.53 -1.26
C CYS A 129 8.90 -4.65 -1.15
N THR A 130 8.06 -4.70 -2.17
CA THR A 130 6.80 -3.93 -2.27
C THR A 130 5.63 -4.82 -2.73
N GLY A 131 4.40 -4.38 -2.46
CA GLY A 131 3.17 -5.03 -2.95
C GLY A 131 2.60 -6.10 -2.01
N ALA A 132 3.29 -6.40 -0.91
CA ALA A 132 2.75 -7.25 0.14
C ALA A 132 1.59 -6.56 0.85
N ARG A 133 0.55 -7.31 1.25
CA ARG A 133 -0.64 -6.74 1.93
C ARG A 133 -0.42 -6.48 3.41
N ASN A 134 0.52 -7.20 4.01
CA ASN A 134 0.84 -7.13 5.43
C ASN A 134 2.34 -7.43 5.64
N GLU A 135 2.79 -7.22 6.87
CA GLU A 135 4.17 -7.36 7.32
C GLU A 135 4.68 -8.80 7.20
N HIS A 136 3.82 -9.78 7.50
CA HIS A 136 4.15 -11.20 7.41
C HIS A 136 4.41 -11.62 5.95
N ASP A 137 3.55 -11.20 5.03
CA ASP A 137 3.71 -11.45 3.60
C ASP A 137 4.95 -10.73 3.04
N ALA A 138 5.27 -9.53 3.55
CA ALA A 138 6.48 -8.81 3.18
C ALA A 138 7.74 -9.58 3.63
N LEU A 139 7.73 -10.14 4.84
CA LEU A 139 8.80 -10.98 5.37
C LEU A 139 8.94 -12.27 4.54
N LEU A 140 7.83 -12.96 4.29
CA LEU A 140 7.82 -14.21 3.52
C LEU A 140 8.32 -13.97 2.08
N SER A 141 7.83 -12.92 1.42
CA SER A 141 8.27 -12.54 0.08
C SER A 141 9.75 -12.19 0.05
N SER A 142 10.23 -11.39 1.01
CA SER A 142 11.65 -11.05 1.13
C SER A 142 12.52 -12.30 1.30
N LYS A 143 12.09 -13.27 2.12
CA LYS A 143 12.78 -14.56 2.28
C LYS A 143 12.78 -15.37 0.98
N LYS A 144 11.67 -15.38 0.22
CA LYS A 144 11.59 -16.04 -1.09
C LYS A 144 12.56 -15.42 -2.10
N PHE A 145 12.64 -14.09 -2.17
CA PHE A 145 13.61 -13.40 -3.03
C PHE A 145 15.06 -13.72 -2.64
N ALA A 146 15.38 -13.66 -1.35
CA ALA A 146 16.68 -14.05 -0.82
C ALA A 146 17.02 -15.51 -1.20
N ARG A 147 16.07 -16.44 -1.05
CA ARG A 147 16.26 -17.86 -1.37
C ARG A 147 16.50 -18.09 -2.87
N ILE A 148 15.85 -17.33 -3.75
CA ILE A 148 16.14 -17.38 -5.19
C ILE A 148 17.58 -17.00 -5.45
N ILE A 149 18.05 -15.88 -4.89
CA ILE A 149 19.43 -15.42 -5.05
C ILE A 149 20.42 -16.43 -4.48
N GLN A 150 20.12 -17.02 -3.32
CA GLN A 150 20.95 -18.08 -2.74
C GLN A 150 21.09 -19.29 -3.68
N LYS A 151 20.00 -19.73 -4.31
CA LYS A 151 20.00 -20.86 -5.27
C LYS A 151 20.80 -20.57 -6.55
N LEU A 152 21.06 -19.30 -6.87
CA LEU A 152 21.90 -18.92 -8.01
C LEU A 152 23.41 -19.03 -7.72
N GLY A 153 23.79 -19.34 -6.47
CA GLY A 153 25.17 -19.54 -6.03
C GLY A 153 25.78 -18.35 -5.28
N PHE A 154 24.97 -17.35 -4.88
CA PHE A 154 25.46 -16.24 -4.07
C PHE A 154 25.44 -16.61 -2.58
N ASN A 155 26.53 -16.35 -1.88
CA ASN A 155 26.64 -16.57 -0.43
C ASN A 155 25.96 -15.44 0.35
N ILE A 156 24.64 -15.49 0.49
CA ILE A 156 23.84 -14.42 1.10
C ILE A 156 23.65 -14.60 2.61
N GLN A 157 23.43 -13.49 3.31
CA GLN A 157 22.96 -13.47 4.70
C GLN A 157 21.68 -12.65 4.81
N PHE A 158 20.58 -13.25 5.26
CA PHE A 158 19.32 -12.52 5.45
C PHE A 158 19.39 -11.70 6.74
N ALA A 159 19.61 -10.39 6.64
CA ALA A 159 19.77 -9.52 7.79
C ALA A 159 19.10 -8.15 7.59
N ASN A 160 18.95 -7.41 8.69
CA ASN A 160 18.38 -6.05 8.69
C ASN A 160 17.01 -5.94 8.01
N PHE A 161 16.16 -6.97 8.15
CA PHE A 161 14.78 -6.88 7.69
C PHE A 161 14.04 -5.79 8.47
N LYS A 162 13.45 -4.85 7.74
CA LYS A 162 12.75 -3.70 8.33
C LYS A 162 11.56 -3.30 7.48
N VAL A 163 10.40 -3.11 8.13
CA VAL A 163 9.25 -2.44 7.51
C VAL A 163 9.56 -0.95 7.42
N GLN A 164 9.49 -0.41 6.20
CA GLN A 164 9.75 0.99 5.93
C GLN A 164 8.47 1.81 5.88
N ASN A 165 7.39 1.24 5.35
CA ASN A 165 6.11 1.92 5.20
C ASN A 165 4.95 0.93 5.15
N LEU A 166 3.89 1.27 5.87
CA LEU A 166 2.58 0.65 5.83
C LEU A 166 1.56 1.66 5.29
N VAL A 167 0.72 1.16 4.40
CA VAL A 167 -0.46 1.87 3.92
C VAL A 167 -1.68 1.14 4.44
N ALA A 168 -2.57 1.88 5.10
CA ALA A 168 -3.80 1.33 5.64
C ALA A 168 -4.98 2.20 5.28
N THR A 169 -6.16 1.60 5.30
CA THR A 169 -7.43 2.30 5.09
C THR A 169 -8.35 2.08 6.27
N CYS A 170 -9.15 3.08 6.60
CA CYS A 170 -10.24 3.00 7.57
C CYS A 170 -11.47 3.67 6.98
N ASP A 171 -12.65 3.21 7.38
CA ASP A 171 -13.92 3.83 7.05
C ASP A 171 -14.63 4.25 8.34
N LEU A 172 -14.81 5.56 8.53
CA LEU A 172 -15.50 6.11 9.69
C LEU A 172 -17.02 5.99 9.58
N ARG A 173 -17.55 5.66 8.39
CA ARG A 173 -18.99 5.49 8.13
C ARG A 173 -19.84 6.73 8.37
N PHE A 174 -19.25 7.92 8.28
CA PHE A 174 -19.99 9.18 8.25
C PHE A 174 -19.28 10.22 7.38
N PRO A 175 -20.05 11.09 6.68
CA PRO A 175 -19.48 12.16 5.86
C PRO A 175 -18.84 13.26 6.70
N ILE A 176 -17.79 13.90 6.17
CA ILE A 176 -16.97 14.91 6.87
C ILE A 176 -16.97 16.22 6.08
N LYS A 177 -17.14 17.36 6.77
CA LYS A 177 -17.01 18.71 6.20
C LYS A 177 -15.54 19.12 6.07
N LEU A 178 -14.89 18.70 4.98
CA LEU A 178 -13.45 18.93 4.75
C LEU A 178 -13.06 20.41 4.66
N GLU A 179 -13.92 21.27 4.09
CA GLU A 179 -13.72 22.72 4.04
C GLU A 179 -13.53 23.33 5.43
N ASN A 180 -14.46 23.02 6.35
CA ASN A 180 -14.41 23.49 7.74
C ASN A 180 -13.21 22.92 8.47
N LEU A 181 -12.90 21.64 8.27
CA LEU A 181 -11.72 21.01 8.85
C LEU A 181 -10.45 21.72 8.38
N ASN A 182 -10.34 22.03 7.08
CA ASN A 182 -9.20 22.73 6.52
C ASN A 182 -9.07 24.17 7.04
N HIS A 183 -10.20 24.86 7.20
CA HIS A 183 -10.22 26.21 7.74
C HIS A 183 -9.68 26.27 9.18
N LEU A 184 -10.10 25.33 10.05
CA LEU A 184 -9.65 25.31 11.45
C LEU A 184 -8.26 24.67 11.63
N HIS A 185 -7.93 23.65 10.84
CA HIS A 185 -6.67 22.89 10.94
C HIS A 185 -5.67 23.21 9.84
N GLY A 186 -5.78 24.35 9.15
CA GLY A 186 -5.00 24.69 7.95
C GLY A 186 -3.47 24.67 8.12
N GLN A 187 -2.96 24.73 9.35
CA GLN A 187 -1.52 24.53 9.63
C GLN A 187 -1.06 23.08 9.39
N PHE A 188 -1.96 22.11 9.53
CA PHE A 188 -1.71 20.67 9.40
C PHE A 188 -2.41 20.07 8.18
N SER A 189 -3.41 20.75 7.62
CA SER A 189 -4.20 20.27 6.49
C SER A 189 -3.97 21.06 5.23
N SER A 190 -4.20 20.42 4.09
CA SER A 190 -4.31 21.07 2.80
C SER A 190 -5.44 20.42 2.02
N TYR A 191 -6.39 21.23 1.54
CA TYR A 191 -7.55 20.77 0.80
C TYR A 191 -7.82 21.72 -0.36
N GLU A 192 -7.61 21.21 -1.58
CA GLU A 192 -7.79 21.91 -2.84
C GLU A 192 -8.57 20.96 -3.76
N PRO A 193 -9.92 20.92 -3.68
CA PRO A 193 -10.74 19.89 -4.33
C PRO A 193 -10.57 19.86 -5.85
N GLU A 194 -10.23 21.00 -6.46
CA GLU A 194 -9.93 21.12 -7.90
C GLU A 194 -8.65 20.38 -8.30
N LEU A 195 -7.70 20.22 -7.37
CA LEU A 195 -6.44 19.52 -7.60
C LEU A 195 -6.48 18.07 -7.13
N PHE A 196 -7.13 17.82 -5.98
CA PHE A 196 -7.22 16.50 -5.38
C PHE A 196 -8.46 16.37 -4.48
N PRO A 197 -9.29 15.31 -4.63
CA PRO A 197 -10.58 15.18 -3.94
C PRO A 197 -10.50 14.89 -2.43
N GLY A 198 -9.31 14.63 -1.89
CA GLY A 198 -9.10 14.34 -0.47
C GLY A 198 -8.37 15.47 0.25
N LEU A 199 -8.63 15.63 1.55
CA LEU A 199 -7.84 16.51 2.40
C LEU A 199 -6.56 15.78 2.84
N VAL A 200 -5.42 16.41 2.63
CA VAL A 200 -4.11 15.92 3.09
C VAL A 200 -3.88 16.44 4.50
N TYR A 201 -3.88 15.56 5.50
CA TYR A 201 -3.63 15.91 6.89
C TYR A 201 -2.28 15.37 7.36
N ARG A 202 -1.41 16.23 7.89
CA ARG A 202 -0.08 15.87 8.39
C ARG A 202 -0.14 15.77 9.91
N LEU A 203 -0.14 14.54 10.42
CA LEU A 203 -0.11 14.30 11.86
C LEU A 203 1.32 14.46 12.38
N VAL A 204 1.48 15.20 13.49
CA VAL A 204 2.79 15.46 14.08
C VAL A 204 3.28 14.25 14.88
N LYS A 205 2.39 13.63 15.66
CA LYS A 205 2.67 12.46 16.48
C LYS A 205 1.46 11.49 16.47
N PRO A 206 1.64 10.23 16.01
CA PRO A 206 2.78 9.74 15.24
C PRO A 206 2.94 10.51 13.92
N LYS A 207 4.17 10.58 13.39
CA LYS A 207 4.48 11.36 12.17
C LYS A 207 3.94 10.66 10.92
N LEU A 208 2.68 10.90 10.59
CA LEU A 208 1.97 10.26 9.47
C LEU A 208 1.32 11.28 8.54
N VAL A 209 0.99 10.83 7.33
CA VAL A 209 0.15 11.59 6.40
C VAL A 209 -1.14 10.82 6.17
N LEU A 210 -2.26 11.49 6.41
CA LEU A 210 -3.60 10.96 6.23
C LEU A 210 -4.22 11.62 5.00
N LEU A 211 -4.91 10.84 4.18
CA LEU A 211 -5.79 11.35 3.12
C LEU A 211 -7.23 11.10 3.56
N ILE A 212 -7.97 12.18 3.79
CA ILE A 212 -9.32 12.13 4.34
C ILE A 212 -10.31 12.51 3.25
N PHE A 213 -11.29 11.65 3.00
CA PHE A 213 -12.29 11.86 1.96
C PHE A 213 -13.62 12.32 2.56
N VAL A 214 -14.41 13.04 1.77
CA VAL A 214 -15.72 13.59 2.16
C VAL A 214 -16.70 12.53 2.65
N ASN A 215 -16.53 11.28 2.22
CA ASN A 215 -17.38 10.13 2.59
C ASN A 215 -16.98 9.46 3.91
N GLY A 216 -15.92 9.95 4.59
CA GLY A 216 -15.44 9.37 5.85
C GLY A 216 -14.40 8.26 5.69
N LYS A 217 -13.98 7.95 4.45
CA LYS A 217 -12.84 7.05 4.21
C LYS A 217 -11.53 7.78 4.49
N ILE A 218 -10.57 7.06 5.05
CA ILE A 218 -9.25 7.57 5.41
C ILE A 218 -8.18 6.62 4.88
N VAL A 219 -7.14 7.16 4.26
CA VAL A 219 -5.91 6.43 3.92
C VAL A 219 -4.79 6.93 4.83
N PHE A 220 -4.14 6.01 5.55
CA PHE A 220 -2.97 6.25 6.38
C PHE A 220 -1.71 5.87 5.60
N THR A 221 -0.72 6.76 5.59
CA THR A 221 0.59 6.52 4.97
C THR A 221 1.72 7.00 5.87
N GLY A 222 2.88 6.35 5.77
CA GLY A 222 4.10 6.70 6.52
C GLY A 222 4.31 5.90 7.80
N ALA A 223 3.39 5.00 8.14
CA ALA A 223 3.46 4.22 9.38
C ALA A 223 4.47 3.08 9.25
N LYS A 224 5.13 2.72 10.34
CA LYS A 224 6.06 1.58 10.40
C LYS A 224 5.49 0.36 11.10
N SER A 225 4.43 0.56 11.88
CA SER A 225 3.75 -0.51 12.62
C SER A 225 2.24 -0.29 12.62
N ARG A 226 1.48 -1.33 12.98
CA ARG A 226 0.01 -1.24 13.11
C ARG A 226 -0.39 -0.37 14.28
N GLU A 227 0.45 -0.34 15.31
CA GLU A 227 0.26 0.42 16.53
C GLU A 227 0.29 1.92 16.23
N GLU A 228 1.21 2.39 15.38
CA GLU A 228 1.24 3.79 14.92
C GLU A 228 -0.06 4.18 14.17
N ILE A 229 -0.62 3.26 13.38
CA ILE A 229 -1.88 3.52 12.66
C ILE A 229 -3.05 3.62 13.64
N LYS A 230 -3.09 2.76 14.66
CA LYS A 230 -4.12 2.79 15.70
C LYS A 230 -4.05 4.08 16.52
N GLU A 231 -2.86 4.45 16.99
CA GLU A 231 -2.63 5.70 17.72
C GLU A 231 -3.05 6.93 16.90
N ALA A 232 -2.73 6.92 15.59
CA ALA A 232 -3.14 8.00 14.69
C ALA A 232 -4.66 8.09 14.52
N LEU A 233 -5.34 6.95 14.41
CA LEU A 233 -6.79 6.91 14.34
C LEU A 233 -7.43 7.41 15.63
N GLU A 234 -6.95 6.95 16.79
CA GLU A 234 -7.41 7.41 18.11
C GLU A 234 -7.26 8.92 18.28
N THR A 235 -6.14 9.47 17.80
CA THR A 235 -5.85 10.91 17.87
C THR A 235 -6.78 11.73 16.96
N ILE A 236 -6.99 11.29 15.71
CA ILE A 236 -7.72 12.09 14.71
C ILE A 236 -9.24 11.88 14.79
N TYR A 237 -9.72 10.73 15.26
CA TYR A 237 -11.13 10.41 15.32
C TYR A 237 -12.01 11.45 16.02
N PRO A 238 -11.69 11.95 17.24
CA PRO A 238 -12.53 12.96 17.91
C PRO A 238 -12.60 14.27 17.12
N VAL A 239 -11.52 14.65 16.42
CA VAL A 239 -11.49 15.81 15.53
C VAL A 239 -12.45 15.56 14.36
N LEU A 240 -12.32 14.45 13.65
CA LEU A 240 -13.18 14.18 12.48
C LEU A 240 -14.65 14.03 12.85
N ARG A 241 -14.94 13.49 14.03
CA ARG A 241 -16.30 13.37 14.55
C ARG A 241 -16.97 14.73 14.79
N SER A 242 -16.22 15.77 15.19
CA SER A 242 -16.78 17.12 15.37
C SER A 242 -17.14 17.80 14.04
N PHE A 243 -16.51 17.39 12.94
CA PHE A 243 -16.78 17.87 11.58
C PHE A 243 -17.73 16.97 10.78
N ARG A 244 -18.44 16.05 11.44
CA ARG A 244 -19.46 15.22 10.79
C ARG A 244 -20.52 16.10 10.11
N LYS A 245 -20.86 15.76 8.87
CA LYS A 245 -21.99 16.37 8.17
C LYS A 245 -23.29 15.76 8.73
N ASN A 246 -24.16 16.65 9.23
CA ASN A 246 -25.53 16.30 9.62
C ASN A 246 -26.35 15.90 8.39
#